data_AF-A0A7C1VSK0-F1
#
_entry.id   AF-A0A7C1VSK0-F1
#
_cell.length_a   1.000
_cell.length_b   1.000
_cell.length_c   1.000
_cell.angle_alpha   90.00
_cell.angle_beta   90.00
_cell.angle_gamma   90.00
#
_symmetry.space_group_name_H-M   'P 1'
#
loop_
_entity.id
_entity.type
_entity.pdbx_description
1 polymer ?
#
loop_
_entity_poly.entity_id
_entity_poly.type
_entity_poly.pdbx_seq_one_letter_code
_entity_poly.pdbx_strand_id
1 'polypeptide(L)'
;MKDVCEKCSHKKTCSSPCRPVELYLSENNLSVYEKTTKRKNGESVSIIYARSRELPETGLMQKFTGKPARRSQEVFSTENENPFASFNPQLKQTGVFIDRFFNKASYDDLAIKYDVTPHAAIKIYYAATKRLFEVLSAMDTGEVPTKQVDFWRKRVEERSGHIPKGQKWFLLNKLFGLRPSEIAEMEGLDRKNSSVRQLIIRVSDQLKTGEISLIEVTPEEVRAAKARLDAHNVKRRERHTRKIQSH
;
A
#
# COMPACT_ATOMS: atom_id res chain seq x y z
N MET A 1 -20.87 28.82 22.39
CA MET A 1 -20.76 29.47 23.72
C MET A 1 -21.75 30.62 23.92
N LYS A 2 -22.03 31.46 22.90
CA LYS A 2 -23.02 32.57 22.98
C LYS A 2 -24.40 32.09 23.46
N ASP A 3 -24.91 30.99 22.90
CA ASP A 3 -26.27 30.51 23.20
C ASP A 3 -26.48 29.96 24.62
N VAL A 4 -25.42 29.46 25.27
CA VAL A 4 -25.51 28.86 26.63
C VAL A 4 -25.44 29.94 27.70
N CYS A 5 -24.52 30.89 27.55
CA CYS A 5 -24.38 31.99 28.51
C CYS A 5 -25.49 33.04 28.37
N GLU A 6 -26.06 33.25 27.18
CA GLU A 6 -27.16 34.20 26.97
C GLU A 6 -28.47 33.79 27.63
N LYS A 7 -28.71 32.48 27.77
CA LYS A 7 -29.88 31.93 28.45
C LYS A 7 -29.68 31.76 29.97
N CYS A 8 -28.49 32.07 30.49
CA CYS A 8 -28.17 31.90 31.90
C CYS A 8 -28.62 33.12 32.73
N SER A 9 -29.45 32.89 33.74
CA SER A 9 -29.94 33.90 34.69
C SER A 9 -28.81 34.58 35.48
N HIS A 10 -27.70 33.88 35.70
CA HIS A 10 -26.56 34.35 36.50
C HIS A 10 -25.44 34.98 35.67
N LYS A 11 -25.63 35.20 34.35
CA LYS A 11 -24.60 35.74 33.44
C LYS A 11 -23.95 37.02 33.98
N LYS A 12 -24.72 37.91 34.62
CA LYS A 12 -24.25 39.21 35.12
C LYS A 12 -23.43 39.12 36.41
N THR A 13 -23.56 38.04 37.17
CA THR A 13 -22.94 37.87 38.50
C THR A 13 -22.00 36.67 38.58
N CYS A 14 -21.77 35.98 37.45
CA CYS A 14 -20.94 34.79 37.38
C CYS A 14 -19.45 35.16 37.48
N SER A 15 -18.79 34.75 38.56
CA SER A 15 -17.35 34.94 38.79
C SER A 15 -16.51 33.70 38.47
N SER A 16 -17.11 32.50 38.50
CA SER A 16 -16.45 31.22 38.23
C SER A 16 -17.15 30.47 37.09
N PRO A 17 -16.41 29.85 36.15
CA PRO A 17 -17.02 29.14 35.03
C PRO A 17 -17.87 27.96 35.54
N CYS A 18 -19.08 27.80 34.99
CA CYS A 18 -19.90 26.64 35.29
C CYS A 18 -19.40 25.41 34.53
N ARG A 19 -19.73 24.21 35.01
CA ARG A 19 -19.29 22.92 34.45
C ARG A 19 -19.38 22.80 32.92
N PRO A 20 -20.44 23.28 32.23
CA PRO A 20 -20.50 23.25 30.76
C PRO A 20 -19.48 24.18 30.08
N VAL A 21 -19.18 25.32 30.70
CA VAL A 21 -18.17 26.27 30.22
C VAL A 21 -16.78 25.71 30.48
N GLU A 22 -16.55 25.08 31.63
CA GLU A 22 -15.30 24.36 31.93
C GLU A 22 -15.04 23.23 30.93
N LEU A 23 -16.06 22.43 30.61
CA LEU A 23 -15.95 21.37 29.60
C LEU A 23 -15.61 21.94 28.22
N TYR A 24 -16.28 23.01 27.80
CA TYR A 24 -15.99 23.69 26.52
C TYR A 24 -14.59 24.32 26.47
N LEU A 25 -14.16 24.92 27.59
CA LEU A 25 -12.80 25.44 27.72
C LEU A 25 -11.80 24.28 27.69
N SER A 26 -12.08 23.17 28.35
CA SER A 26 -11.21 21.98 28.38
C SER A 26 -11.12 21.29 27.01
N GLU A 27 -12.19 21.22 26.23
CA GLU A 27 -12.20 20.65 24.87
C GLU A 27 -11.24 21.40 23.93
N ASN A 28 -11.01 22.70 24.16
CA ASN A 28 -10.07 23.52 23.38
C ASN A 28 -8.73 23.78 24.08
N ASN A 29 -8.62 23.55 25.40
CA ASN A 29 -7.44 23.86 26.23
C ASN A 29 -6.59 22.64 26.61
N LEU A 30 -6.80 21.47 26.00
CA LEU A 30 -5.96 20.27 26.21
C LEU A 30 -4.44 20.47 25.87
N SER A 31 -3.98 21.66 25.49
CA SER A 31 -2.66 21.86 24.87
C SER A 31 -1.92 23.16 25.21
N VAL A 32 -2.26 23.87 26.30
CA VAL A 32 -1.52 25.06 26.74
C VAL A 32 -0.80 24.77 28.06
N TYR A 33 0.53 24.88 28.03
CA TYR A 33 1.38 24.76 29.21
C TYR A 33 1.70 26.16 29.73
N GLU A 34 1.30 26.44 30.96
CA GLU A 34 1.61 27.69 31.65
C GLU A 34 2.72 27.44 32.67
N LYS A 35 3.78 28.26 32.61
CA LYS A 35 4.81 28.28 33.65
C LYS A 35 4.82 29.64 34.32
N THR A 36 4.44 29.67 35.59
CA THR A 36 4.50 30.87 36.42
C THR A 36 5.83 30.92 37.15
N THR A 37 6.58 32.00 36.97
CA THR A 37 7.85 32.21 37.70
C THR A 37 7.79 33.53 38.44
N LYS A 38 8.16 33.53 39.72
CA LYS A 38 8.21 34.74 40.54
C LYS A 38 9.58 35.40 40.39
N ARG A 39 9.61 36.70 40.06
CA ARG A 39 10.84 37.49 40.09
C ARG A 39 11.23 37.80 41.54
N LYS A 40 12.49 38.17 41.75
CA LYS A 40 13.04 38.52 43.07
C LYS A 40 12.29 39.68 43.77
N ASN A 41 11.50 40.47 43.04
CA ASN A 41 10.70 41.58 43.55
C ASN A 41 9.25 41.19 43.91
N GLY A 42 8.91 39.90 43.92
CA GLY A 42 7.57 39.42 44.30
C GLY A 42 6.53 39.39 43.18
N GLU A 43 6.81 39.99 42.02
CA GLU A 43 5.92 39.95 40.86
C GLU A 43 5.94 38.56 40.19
N SER A 44 4.74 37.97 40.03
CA SER A 44 4.53 36.73 39.29
C SER A 44 4.41 37.02 37.80
N VAL A 45 5.33 36.48 37.00
CA VAL A 45 5.24 36.54 35.53
C VAL A 45 4.82 35.16 35.04
N SER A 46 3.68 35.09 34.37
CA SER A 46 3.16 33.87 33.74
C SER A 46 3.52 33.89 32.26
N ILE A 47 4.28 32.88 31.83
CA ILE A 47 4.65 32.70 30.42
C ILE A 47 3.76 31.60 29.85
N ILE A 48 2.93 31.97 28.87
CA ILE A 48 2.01 31.08 28.17
C ILE A 48 2.73 30.58 26.91
N TYR A 49 3.05 29.30 26.85
CA TYR A 49 3.66 28.70 25.67
C TYR A 49 2.55 28.19 24.73
N ALA A 50 2.34 28.89 23.61
CA ALA A 50 1.60 28.33 22.49
C ALA A 50 2.50 27.32 21.78
N ARG A 51 2.09 26.05 21.68
CA ARG A 51 2.84 25.09 20.86
C ARG A 51 2.80 25.55 19.41
N SER A 52 3.95 25.62 18.74
CA SER A 52 4.00 25.53 17.28
C SER A 52 3.22 24.27 16.89
N ARG A 53 2.17 24.43 16.07
CA ARG A 53 1.29 23.34 15.64
C ARG A 53 2.07 22.33 14.81
N GLU A 54 2.63 21.31 15.43
CA GLU A 54 2.89 20.06 14.75
C GLU A 54 1.57 19.29 14.73
N LEU A 55 0.87 19.39 13.59
CA LEU A 55 -0.30 18.58 13.29
C LEU A 55 0.20 17.32 12.55
N PRO A 56 -0.23 16.11 12.94
CA PRO A 56 -0.06 14.96 12.06
C PRO A 56 -0.76 15.26 10.73
N GLU A 57 -0.17 14.85 9.61
CA GLU A 57 -0.62 15.18 8.23
C GLU A 57 -2.12 14.88 8.02
N THR A 58 -2.61 13.83 8.69
CA THR A 58 -4.03 13.42 8.73
C THR A 58 -4.98 14.48 9.30
N GLY A 59 -4.54 15.24 10.31
CA GLY A 59 -5.31 16.34 10.91
C GLY A 59 -5.26 17.64 10.10
N LEU A 60 -4.29 17.77 9.18
CA LEU A 60 -4.14 18.93 8.29
C LEU A 60 -5.21 18.90 7.18
N MET A 61 -5.44 17.72 6.60
CA MET A 61 -6.44 17.51 5.53
C MET A 61 -7.88 17.81 5.99
N GLN A 62 -8.19 17.57 7.26
CA GLN A 62 -9.54 17.75 7.81
C GLN A 62 -9.95 19.22 7.89
N LYS A 63 -8.99 20.14 8.13
CA LYS A 63 -9.24 21.59 8.18
C LYS A 63 -9.47 22.23 6.82
N PHE A 64 -8.85 21.70 5.77
CA PHE A 64 -8.96 22.27 4.42
C PHE A 64 -10.14 21.72 3.61
N THR A 65 -10.65 20.53 3.96
CA THR A 65 -11.62 19.83 3.09
C THR A 65 -12.98 19.57 3.73
N GLY A 66 -13.15 19.75 5.05
CA GLY A 66 -14.43 19.60 5.75
C GLY A 66 -15.00 18.17 5.75
N LYS A 67 -14.24 17.16 5.31
CA LYS A 67 -14.67 15.75 5.25
C LYS A 67 -14.14 14.98 6.46
N PRO A 68 -14.92 14.05 7.05
CA PRO A 68 -14.48 13.29 8.22
C PRO A 68 -13.30 12.37 7.86
N ALA A 69 -12.34 12.26 8.78
CA ALA A 69 -11.22 11.33 8.68
C ALA A 69 -11.73 9.89 8.51
N ARG A 70 -11.20 9.16 7.51
CA ARG A 70 -11.51 7.74 7.33
C ARG A 70 -11.07 6.96 8.58
N ARG A 71 -11.99 6.12 9.06
CA ARG A 71 -11.91 5.32 10.29
C ARG A 71 -10.58 4.57 10.43
N SER A 72 -10.04 4.69 11.65
CA SER A 72 -9.23 3.73 12.42
C SER A 72 -8.41 2.70 11.65
N GLN A 73 -7.08 2.81 11.79
CA GLN A 73 -6.13 1.71 11.62
C GLN A 73 -6.62 0.52 12.46
N GLU A 74 -7.08 -0.54 11.79
CA GLU A 74 -7.25 -1.83 12.44
C GLU A 74 -5.86 -2.42 12.75
N VAL A 75 -5.79 -2.89 13.99
CA VAL A 75 -4.63 -3.39 14.72
C VAL A 75 -3.88 -4.46 13.92
N PHE A 76 -2.56 -4.34 13.93
CA PHE A 76 -1.56 -5.33 13.55
C PHE A 76 -2.03 -6.77 13.79
N SER A 77 -2.47 -7.44 12.73
CA SER A 77 -2.52 -8.89 12.66
C SER A 77 -1.27 -9.35 11.93
N THR A 78 -0.37 -10.03 12.63
CA THR A 78 0.91 -10.55 12.12
C THR A 78 0.76 -11.84 11.30
N GLU A 79 -0.46 -12.23 10.98
CA GLU A 79 -0.72 -13.39 10.13
C GLU A 79 -0.82 -12.90 8.67
N ASN A 80 0.34 -12.82 8.01
CA ASN A 80 0.46 -12.64 6.57
C ASN A 80 -0.16 -13.86 5.87
N GLU A 81 -1.47 -13.84 5.63
CA GLU A 81 -2.10 -14.80 4.73
C GLU A 81 -1.61 -14.54 3.30
N ASN A 82 -1.03 -15.57 2.68
CA ASN A 82 -0.56 -15.57 1.30
C ASN A 82 -1.58 -14.89 0.36
N PRO A 83 -1.21 -13.90 -0.47
CA PRO A 83 -2.13 -13.18 -1.36
C PRO A 83 -2.76 -14.08 -2.45
N PHE A 84 -2.24 -15.29 -2.62
CA PHE A 84 -2.77 -16.36 -3.46
C PHE A 84 -3.46 -17.48 -2.67
N ALA A 85 -3.53 -17.41 -1.33
CA ALA A 85 -4.30 -18.36 -0.53
C ALA A 85 -5.77 -18.42 -0.96
N SER A 86 -6.31 -17.28 -1.40
CA SER A 86 -7.64 -17.15 -1.98
C SER A 86 -7.66 -17.19 -3.51
N PHE A 87 -6.52 -17.32 -4.20
CA PHE A 87 -6.53 -17.53 -5.65
C PHE A 87 -7.08 -18.91 -5.88
N ASN A 88 -8.33 -18.98 -6.33
CA ASN A 88 -8.94 -20.25 -6.69
C ASN A 88 -8.51 -20.58 -8.13
N PRO A 89 -7.51 -21.47 -8.34
CA PRO A 89 -7.08 -21.87 -9.68
C PRO A 89 -8.19 -22.61 -10.45
N GLN A 90 -9.30 -22.94 -9.80
CA GLN A 90 -10.47 -23.58 -10.41
C GLN A 90 -11.34 -22.65 -11.26
N LEU A 91 -10.93 -21.40 -11.50
CA LEU A 91 -11.59 -20.58 -12.51
C LEU A 91 -11.39 -21.22 -13.89
N LYS A 92 -12.37 -22.03 -14.31
CA LYS A 92 -12.41 -22.73 -15.61
C LYS A 92 -12.05 -21.81 -16.77
N GLN A 93 -12.44 -20.54 -16.69
CA GLN A 93 -12.11 -19.53 -17.69
C GLN A 93 -10.60 -19.25 -17.81
N THR A 94 -9.90 -19.11 -16.68
CA THR A 94 -8.46 -18.86 -16.67
C THR A 94 -7.68 -20.09 -17.11
N GLY A 95 -8.11 -21.28 -16.68
CA GLY A 95 -7.51 -22.54 -17.13
C GLY A 95 -7.67 -22.77 -18.63
N VAL A 96 -8.89 -22.62 -19.16
CA VAL A 96 -9.18 -22.74 -20.60
C VAL A 96 -8.36 -21.72 -21.41
N PHE A 97 -8.22 -20.49 -20.91
CA PHE A 97 -7.38 -19.48 -21.56
C PHE A 97 -5.91 -19.89 -21.59
N ILE A 98 -5.33 -20.30 -20.47
CA ILE A 98 -3.90 -20.68 -20.40
C ILE A 98 -3.60 -21.85 -21.34
N ASP A 99 -4.41 -22.90 -21.27
CA ASP A 99 -4.20 -24.10 -22.08
C ASP A 99 -4.41 -23.85 -23.57
N ARG A 100 -5.37 -23.01 -23.95
CA ARG A 100 -5.57 -22.66 -25.36
C ARG A 100 -4.51 -21.72 -25.88
N PHE A 101 -4.16 -20.69 -25.11
CA PHE A 101 -3.27 -19.61 -25.54
C PHE A 101 -1.80 -20.02 -25.53
N PHE A 102 -1.33 -20.67 -24.45
CA PHE A 102 0.07 -21.07 -24.31
C PHE A 102 0.33 -22.48 -24.82
N ASN A 103 -0.54 -23.43 -24.48
CA ASN A 103 -0.33 -24.86 -24.80
C ASN A 103 -0.94 -25.26 -26.14
N LYS A 104 -1.67 -24.36 -26.82
CA LYS A 104 -2.36 -24.60 -28.10
C LYS A 104 -3.29 -25.83 -28.09
N ALA A 105 -3.82 -26.21 -26.92
CA ALA A 105 -4.70 -27.36 -26.78
C ALA A 105 -5.94 -27.23 -27.66
N SER A 106 -6.43 -28.32 -28.25
CA SER A 106 -7.63 -28.29 -29.09
C SER A 106 -8.88 -28.03 -28.24
N TYR A 107 -9.97 -27.56 -28.86
CA TYR A 107 -11.23 -27.34 -28.13
C TYR A 107 -11.85 -28.65 -27.61
N ASP A 108 -11.54 -29.77 -28.25
CA ASP A 108 -11.96 -31.10 -27.81
C ASP A 108 -11.16 -31.54 -26.58
N ASP A 109 -9.85 -31.28 -26.54
CA ASP A 109 -9.02 -31.57 -25.36
C ASP A 109 -9.40 -30.68 -24.17
N LEU A 110 -9.75 -29.42 -24.44
CA LEU A 110 -10.23 -28.47 -23.41
C LEU A 110 -11.60 -28.87 -22.88
N ALA A 111 -12.47 -29.41 -23.75
CA ALA A 111 -13.77 -29.94 -23.36
C ALA A 111 -13.61 -31.09 -22.35
N ILE A 112 -12.69 -32.02 -22.63
CA ILE A 112 -12.38 -33.16 -21.77
C ILE A 112 -11.74 -32.71 -20.45
N LYS A 113 -10.78 -31.76 -20.49
CA LYS A 113 -10.05 -31.33 -19.29
C LYS A 113 -10.89 -30.52 -18.30
N TYR A 114 -11.88 -29.76 -18.78
CA TYR A 114 -12.67 -28.83 -17.96
C TYR A 114 -14.14 -29.26 -17.76
N ASP A 115 -14.50 -30.46 -18.22
CA ASP A 115 -15.86 -31.01 -18.22
C ASP A 115 -16.87 -30.03 -18.82
N VAL A 116 -16.59 -29.57 -20.05
CA VAL A 116 -17.45 -28.64 -20.80
C VAL A 116 -17.64 -29.15 -22.22
N THR A 117 -18.72 -28.75 -22.89
CA THR A 117 -18.88 -29.06 -24.32
C THR A 117 -17.86 -28.26 -25.15
N PRO A 118 -17.43 -28.75 -26.33
CA PRO A 118 -16.49 -28.02 -27.19
C PRO A 118 -16.99 -26.60 -27.52
N HIS A 119 -18.29 -26.45 -27.75
CA HIS A 119 -18.90 -25.14 -27.98
C HIS A 119 -18.82 -24.24 -26.73
N ALA A 120 -19.01 -24.78 -25.53
CA ALA A 120 -18.85 -24.03 -24.30
C ALA A 120 -17.39 -23.61 -24.07
N ALA A 121 -16.41 -24.47 -24.38
CA ALA A 121 -14.98 -24.14 -24.31
C ALA A 121 -14.63 -22.96 -25.22
N ILE A 122 -15.18 -22.91 -26.44
CA ILE A 122 -15.01 -21.79 -27.38
C ILE A 122 -15.58 -20.48 -26.78
N LYS A 123 -16.80 -20.52 -26.22
CA LYS A 123 -17.43 -19.35 -25.59
C LYS A 123 -16.62 -18.85 -24.39
N ILE A 124 -16.12 -19.76 -23.55
CA ILE A 124 -15.31 -19.45 -22.38
C ILE A 124 -13.98 -18.82 -22.80
N TYR A 125 -13.33 -19.37 -23.83
CA TYR A 125 -12.10 -18.81 -24.39
C TYR A 125 -12.33 -17.40 -24.96
N TYR A 126 -13.40 -17.21 -25.74
CA TYR A 126 -13.73 -15.90 -26.30
C TYR A 126 -14.06 -14.85 -25.23
N ALA A 127 -14.76 -15.25 -24.16
CA ALA A 127 -15.01 -14.37 -23.03
C ALA A 127 -13.71 -13.99 -22.29
N ALA A 128 -12.75 -14.91 -22.19
CA ALA A 128 -11.45 -14.66 -21.59
C ALA A 128 -10.59 -13.71 -22.43
N THR A 129 -10.53 -13.93 -23.74
CA THR A 129 -9.79 -13.05 -24.67
C THR A 129 -10.40 -11.65 -24.72
N LYS A 130 -11.73 -11.53 -24.78
CA LYS A 130 -12.43 -10.24 -24.74
C LYS A 130 -12.07 -9.45 -23.48
N ARG A 131 -12.11 -10.10 -22.31
CA ARG A 131 -11.73 -9.47 -21.04
C ARG A 131 -10.27 -9.02 -21.02
N LEU A 132 -9.38 -9.81 -21.60
CA LEU A 132 -7.96 -9.46 -21.72
C LEU A 132 -7.77 -8.23 -22.62
N PHE A 133 -8.47 -8.17 -23.77
CA PHE A 133 -8.42 -7.01 -24.67
C PHE A 133 -9.05 -5.76 -24.06
N GLU A 134 -10.12 -5.88 -23.29
CA GLU A 134 -10.70 -4.77 -22.53
C GLU A 134 -9.68 -4.19 -21.54
N VAL A 135 -8.96 -5.04 -20.81
CA VAL A 135 -7.89 -4.61 -19.88
C VAL A 135 -6.72 -3.97 -20.64
N LEU A 136 -6.30 -4.52 -21.77
CA LEU A 136 -5.21 -3.95 -22.58
C LEU A 136 -5.61 -2.58 -23.15
N SER A 137 -6.82 -2.48 -23.72
CA SER A 137 -7.35 -1.20 -24.22
C SER A 137 -7.43 -0.15 -23.12
N ALA A 138 -7.81 -0.55 -21.91
CA ALA A 138 -7.84 0.32 -20.73
C ALA A 138 -6.45 0.81 -20.29
N MET A 139 -5.41 0.00 -20.53
CA MET A 139 -4.03 0.36 -20.24
C MET A 139 -3.47 1.31 -21.30
N ASP A 140 -3.82 1.09 -22.58
CA ASP A 140 -3.30 1.87 -23.71
C ASP A 140 -3.93 3.27 -23.82
N THR A 141 -5.24 3.41 -23.58
CA THR A 141 -5.93 4.71 -23.74
C THR A 141 -5.76 5.65 -22.56
N GLY A 142 -5.26 5.19 -21.40
CA GLY A 142 -5.14 5.98 -20.17
C GLY A 142 -6.49 6.40 -19.54
N GLU A 143 -7.57 6.43 -20.33
CA GLU A 143 -8.94 6.44 -19.87
C GLU A 143 -9.29 5.05 -19.36
N VAL A 144 -9.06 4.86 -18.06
CA VAL A 144 -9.46 3.67 -17.33
C VAL A 144 -10.97 3.48 -17.48
N PRO A 145 -11.44 2.53 -18.32
CA PRO A 145 -12.86 2.26 -18.45
C PRO A 145 -13.22 1.49 -17.19
N THR A 146 -13.96 2.16 -16.33
CA THR A 146 -14.79 1.62 -15.27
C THR A 146 -14.17 1.38 -13.90
N LYS A 147 -15.09 1.55 -12.93
CA LYS A 147 -15.13 1.09 -11.54
C LYS A 147 -14.42 -0.23 -11.25
N GLN A 148 -14.16 -1.11 -12.24
CA GLN A 148 -13.41 -2.35 -12.04
C GLN A 148 -11.93 -2.16 -11.76
N VAL A 149 -11.22 -1.26 -12.45
CA VAL A 149 -9.79 -1.03 -12.16
C VAL A 149 -9.64 -0.29 -10.84
N ASP A 150 -10.54 0.63 -10.51
CA ASP A 150 -10.61 1.23 -9.18
C ASP A 150 -11.01 0.23 -8.09
N PHE A 151 -11.86 -0.75 -8.41
CA PHE A 151 -12.22 -1.85 -7.52
C PHE A 151 -11.02 -2.77 -7.28
N TRP A 152 -10.29 -3.15 -8.32
CA TRP A 152 -9.06 -3.96 -8.19
C TRP A 152 -7.95 -3.17 -7.51
N ARG A 153 -7.79 -1.88 -7.82
CA ARG A 153 -6.85 -0.98 -7.14
C ARG A 153 -7.17 -0.89 -5.65
N LYS A 154 -8.43 -0.60 -5.27
CA LYS A 154 -8.88 -0.63 -3.87
C LYS A 154 -8.62 -1.97 -3.22
N ARG A 155 -8.97 -3.08 -3.87
CA ARG A 155 -8.84 -4.42 -3.32
C ARG A 155 -7.38 -4.90 -3.25
N VAL A 156 -6.48 -4.31 -4.03
CA VAL A 156 -5.03 -4.52 -3.94
C VAL A 156 -4.47 -3.61 -2.85
N GLU A 157 -4.81 -2.33 -2.81
CA GLU A 157 -4.43 -1.39 -1.74
C GLU A 157 -4.89 -1.85 -0.35
N GLU A 158 -6.08 -2.44 -0.25
CA GLU A 158 -6.62 -3.05 0.98
C GLU A 158 -5.87 -4.33 1.40
N ARG A 159 -5.23 -5.04 0.46
CA ARG A 159 -4.52 -6.32 0.73
C ARG A 159 -3.02 -6.19 0.89
N SER A 160 -2.36 -5.40 0.05
CA SER A 160 -0.90 -5.24 0.04
C SER A 160 -0.43 -3.98 0.76
N GLY A 161 -1.38 -3.19 1.29
CA GLY A 161 -1.09 -1.84 1.76
C GLY A 161 -0.63 -0.92 0.62
N HIS A 162 -0.17 0.27 1.00
CA HIS A 162 0.41 1.23 0.05
C HIS A 162 1.91 0.99 -0.06
N ILE A 163 2.39 0.59 -1.25
CA ILE A 163 3.83 0.52 -1.53
C ILE A 163 4.41 1.93 -1.40
N PRO A 164 5.40 2.18 -0.53
CA PRO A 164 6.04 3.47 -0.41
C PRO A 164 6.56 3.95 -1.77
N LYS A 165 6.38 5.23 -2.08
CA LYS A 165 6.75 5.81 -3.40
C LYS A 165 8.18 5.47 -3.81
N GLY A 166 9.13 5.51 -2.89
CA GLY A 166 10.53 5.16 -3.17
C GLY A 166 10.71 3.69 -3.60
N GLN A 167 10.01 2.75 -2.95
CA GLN A 167 10.04 1.34 -3.31
C GLN A 167 9.35 1.09 -4.64
N LYS A 168 8.20 1.74 -4.87
CA LYS A 168 7.49 1.70 -6.16
C LYS A 168 8.41 2.16 -7.30
N TRP A 169 9.06 3.31 -7.15
CA TRP A 169 9.97 3.85 -8.18
C TRP A 169 11.21 2.97 -8.37
N PHE A 170 11.75 2.39 -7.29
CA PHE A 170 12.85 1.44 -7.38
C PHE A 170 12.46 0.19 -8.17
N LEU A 171 11.28 -0.39 -7.92
CA LEU A 171 10.76 -1.55 -8.66
C LEU A 171 10.52 -1.20 -10.14
N LEU A 172 9.94 -0.04 -10.42
CA LEU A 172 9.74 0.45 -11.79
C LEU A 172 11.06 0.63 -12.54
N ASN A 173 12.12 1.09 -11.86
CA ASN A 173 13.43 1.24 -12.47
C ASN A 173 14.16 -0.09 -12.68
N LYS A 174 14.12 -0.99 -11.68
CA LYS A 174 14.91 -2.23 -11.70
C LYS A 174 14.24 -3.41 -12.38
N LEU A 175 12.92 -3.57 -12.24
CA LEU A 175 12.18 -4.69 -12.85
C LEU A 175 11.70 -4.34 -14.26
N PHE A 176 11.23 -3.11 -14.46
CA PHE A 176 10.65 -2.68 -15.74
C PHE A 176 11.62 -1.86 -16.59
N GLY A 177 12.82 -1.55 -16.08
CA GLY A 177 13.85 -0.84 -16.84
C GLY A 177 13.53 0.63 -17.14
N LEU A 178 12.50 1.20 -16.49
CA LEU A 178 12.06 2.56 -16.76
C LEU A 178 13.08 3.58 -16.24
N ARG A 179 13.34 4.61 -17.03
CA ARG A 179 14.24 5.72 -16.67
C ARG A 179 13.59 6.59 -15.60
N PRO A 180 14.35 7.21 -14.68
CA PRO A 180 13.79 8.11 -13.68
C PRO A 180 12.94 9.25 -14.25
N SER A 181 13.27 9.73 -15.46
CA SER A 181 12.50 10.74 -16.19
C SER A 181 11.12 10.24 -16.65
N GLU A 182 11.05 8.97 -17.08
CA GLU A 182 9.80 8.32 -17.51
C GLU A 182 8.91 8.04 -16.29
N ILE A 183 9.52 7.61 -15.17
CA ILE A 183 8.82 7.41 -13.91
C ILE A 183 8.27 8.74 -13.38
N ALA A 184 9.04 9.82 -13.45
CA ALA A 184 8.59 11.16 -13.06
C ALA A 184 7.37 11.59 -13.88
N GLU A 185 7.41 11.39 -15.20
CA GLU A 185 6.29 11.69 -16.09
C GLU A 185 5.03 10.87 -15.78
N MET A 186 5.16 9.56 -15.51
CA MET A 186 4.02 8.72 -15.11
C MET A 186 3.39 9.15 -13.78
N GLU A 187 4.17 9.76 -12.89
CA GLU A 187 3.70 10.28 -11.59
C GLU A 187 3.22 11.73 -11.68
N GLY A 188 3.18 12.33 -12.87
CA GLY A 188 2.79 13.73 -13.08
C GLY A 188 3.79 14.75 -12.51
N LEU A 189 5.06 14.35 -12.36
CA LEU A 189 6.16 15.20 -11.92
C LEU A 189 6.97 15.70 -13.12
N ASP A 190 7.71 16.78 -12.92
CA ASP A 190 8.65 17.26 -13.93
C ASP A 190 9.68 16.19 -14.30
N ARG A 191 9.90 15.96 -15.60
CA ARG A 191 10.90 14.98 -16.12
C ARG A 191 12.32 15.20 -15.58
N LYS A 192 12.65 16.43 -15.18
CA LYS A 192 13.96 16.81 -14.60
C LYS A 192 14.03 16.65 -13.09
N ASN A 193 12.97 16.16 -12.44
CA ASN A 193 12.91 16.06 -11.00
C ASN A 193 13.92 15.02 -10.48
N SER A 194 14.93 15.50 -9.76
CA SER A 194 16.01 14.67 -9.21
C SER A 194 15.57 13.80 -8.03
N SER A 195 14.43 14.10 -7.40
CA SER A 195 13.92 13.37 -6.24
C SER A 195 13.65 11.89 -6.56
N VAL A 196 13.14 11.59 -7.75
CA VAL A 196 12.87 10.21 -8.19
C VAL A 196 14.16 9.40 -8.22
N ARG A 197 15.22 9.96 -8.83
CA ARG A 197 16.54 9.31 -8.88
C ARG A 197 17.13 9.12 -7.48
N GLN A 198 17.06 10.15 -6.62
CA GLN A 198 17.60 10.08 -5.26
C GLN A 198 16.88 9.02 -4.40
N LEU A 199 15.55 8.91 -4.51
CA LEU A 199 14.77 7.92 -3.80
C LEU A 199 15.04 6.49 -4.28
N ILE A 200 15.20 6.29 -5.60
CA ILE A 200 15.62 5.00 -6.16
C ILE A 200 16.98 4.56 -5.60
N ILE A 201 17.97 5.48 -5.57
CA ILE A 201 19.30 5.18 -5.03
C ILE A 201 19.20 4.86 -3.54
N ARG A 202 18.49 5.67 -2.75
CA ARG A 202 18.32 5.45 -1.31
C ARG A 202 17.73 4.08 -1.01
N VAL A 203 16.65 3.70 -1.69
CA VAL A 203 16.04 2.37 -1.50
C VAL A 203 16.99 1.26 -1.95
N SER A 204 17.76 1.48 -3.02
CA SER A 204 18.79 0.52 -3.44
C SER A 204 19.86 0.32 -2.39
N ASP A 205 20.26 1.38 -1.68
CA ASP A 205 21.30 1.32 -0.66
C ASP A 205 20.76 0.67 0.62
N GLN A 206 19.53 1.00 1.03
CA GLN A 206 18.83 0.35 2.15
C GLN A 206 18.63 -1.16 1.94
N LEU A 207 18.42 -1.59 0.69
CA LEU A 207 18.35 -3.00 0.34
C LEU A 207 19.71 -3.71 0.42
N LYS A 208 20.81 -3.00 0.09
CA LYS A 208 22.16 -3.55 0.19
C LYS A 208 22.64 -3.64 1.62
N THR A 209 22.27 -2.68 2.47
CA THR A 209 22.58 -2.70 3.91
C THR A 209 21.73 -3.71 4.68
N GLY A 210 20.65 -4.21 4.07
CA GLY A 210 19.71 -5.14 4.71
C GLY A 210 18.78 -4.45 5.71
N GLU A 211 18.74 -3.11 5.75
CA GLU A 211 17.79 -2.35 6.56
C GLU A 211 16.34 -2.58 6.10
N ILE A 212 16.16 -2.87 4.81
CA ILE A 212 14.86 -3.21 4.23
C ILE A 212 14.99 -4.54 3.50
N SER A 213 14.14 -5.50 3.85
CA SER A 213 13.94 -6.72 3.07
C SER A 213 12.65 -6.60 2.26
N LEU A 214 12.74 -6.68 0.92
CA LEU A 214 11.56 -6.67 0.03
C LEU A 214 10.65 -7.89 0.24
N ILE A 215 11.16 -8.96 0.86
CA ILE A 215 10.43 -10.16 1.21
C ILE A 215 10.76 -10.44 2.67
N GLU A 216 9.75 -10.44 3.53
CA GLU A 216 9.88 -10.93 4.90
C GLU A 216 9.98 -12.45 4.82
N VAL A 217 11.21 -12.97 4.83
CA VAL A 217 11.45 -14.42 4.80
C VAL A 217 11.73 -14.85 6.23
N THR A 218 10.95 -15.80 6.73
CA THR A 218 11.23 -16.36 8.06
C THR A 218 12.58 -17.08 8.05
N PRO A 219 13.31 -17.13 9.17
CA PRO A 219 14.62 -17.80 9.24
C PRO A 219 14.55 -19.29 8.85
N GLU A 220 13.37 -19.88 8.96
CA GLU A 220 13.08 -21.27 8.59
C GLU A 220 12.95 -21.43 7.07
N GLU A 221 12.24 -20.51 6.41
CA GLU A 221 12.12 -20.48 4.95
C GLU A 221 13.46 -20.22 4.26
N VAL A 222 14.32 -19.37 4.83
CA VAL A 222 15.69 -19.16 4.34
C VAL A 222 16.50 -20.45 4.41
N ARG A 223 16.41 -21.19 5.54
CA ARG A 223 17.10 -22.47 5.73
C ARG A 223 16.59 -23.54 4.76
N ALA A 224 15.27 -23.65 4.59
CA ALA A 224 14.65 -24.56 3.65
C ALA A 224 15.04 -24.24 2.19
N ALA A 225 15.07 -22.96 1.82
CA ALA A 225 15.49 -22.53 0.49
C ALA A 225 16.97 -22.84 0.23
N LYS A 226 17.85 -22.61 1.22
CA LYS A 226 19.27 -22.94 1.13
C LYS A 226 19.50 -24.44 0.99
N ALA A 227 18.80 -25.27 1.77
CA ALA A 227 18.89 -26.73 1.65
C ALA A 227 18.49 -27.24 0.25
N ARG A 228 17.45 -26.65 -0.36
CA ARG A 228 17.06 -26.97 -1.75
C ARG A 228 18.14 -26.58 -2.76
N LEU A 229 18.74 -25.39 -2.60
CA LEU A 229 19.80 -24.91 -3.47
C LEU A 229 21.06 -25.79 -3.38
N ASP A 230 21.44 -26.19 -2.16
CA ASP A 230 22.60 -27.04 -1.92
C ASP A 230 22.39 -28.44 -2.50
N ALA A 231 21.21 -29.04 -2.31
CA ALA A 231 20.87 -30.32 -2.94
C ALA A 231 20.92 -30.26 -4.47
N HIS A 232 20.47 -29.14 -5.06
CA HIS A 232 20.57 -28.93 -6.51
C HIS A 232 22.03 -28.78 -6.97
N ASN A 233 22.85 -28.06 -6.20
CA ASN A 233 24.28 -27.89 -6.50
C ASN A 233 25.06 -29.21 -6.42
N VAL A 234 24.74 -30.09 -5.46
CA VAL A 234 25.31 -31.44 -5.37
C VAL A 234 24.99 -32.24 -6.62
N LYS A 235 23.71 -32.31 -7.03
CA LYS A 235 23.29 -33.00 -8.26
C LYS A 235 23.98 -32.43 -9.51
N ARG A 236 24.21 -31.12 -9.56
CA ARG A 236 24.92 -30.47 -10.66
C ARG A 236 26.39 -30.87 -10.70
N ARG A 237 27.06 -30.95 -9.55
CA ARG A 237 28.45 -31.42 -9.44
C ARG A 237 28.59 -32.88 -9.86
N GLU A 238 27.69 -33.75 -9.42
CA GLU A 238 27.66 -35.17 -9.80
C GLU A 238 27.47 -35.39 -11.31
N ARG A 239 26.61 -34.59 -11.95
CA ARG A 239 26.46 -34.63 -13.41
C ARG A 239 27.74 -34.20 -14.12
N HIS A 240 28.43 -33.19 -13.59
CA HIS A 240 29.69 -32.70 -14.16
C HIS A 240 30.81 -33.73 -14.02
N THR A 241 30.94 -34.38 -12.86
CA THR A 241 31.95 -35.44 -12.65
C THR A 241 31.67 -36.67 -13.51
N ARG A 242 30.40 -37.08 -13.66
CA ARG A 242 30.03 -38.17 -14.60
C ARG A 242 30.39 -37.85 -16.04
N LYS A 243 30.22 -36.60 -16.47
CA LYS A 243 30.57 -36.14 -17.82
C LYS A 243 32.07 -36.08 -18.07
N ILE A 244 32.87 -35.81 -17.03
CA ILE A 244 34.34 -35.87 -17.09
C ILE A 244 34.82 -37.33 -17.16
N GLN A 245 34.19 -38.25 -16.44
CA GLN A 245 34.57 -39.67 -16.44
C GLN A 245 34.13 -40.43 -17.71
N SER A 246 33.19 -39.88 -18.49
CA SER A 246 32.72 -40.45 -19.76
C SER A 246 33.50 -39.97 -20.99
N HIS A 247 34.55 -39.17 -20.80
CA HIS A 247 35.49 -38.69 -21.81
C HIS A 247 36.89 -39.21 -21.48
#